data_AF-A0A936W773-F1
#
_entry.id   AF-A0A936W773-F1
#
_cell.length_a   1.000
_cell.length_b   1.000
_cell.length_c   1.000
_cell.angle_alpha   90.00
_cell.angle_beta   90.00
_cell.angle_gamma   90.00
#
_symmetry.space_group_name_H-M   'P 1'
#
loop_
_entity.id
_entity.type
_entity.pdbx_description
1 polymer ?
#
loop_
_entity_poly.entity_id
_entity_poly.type
_entity_poly.pdbx_seq_one_letter_code
_entity_poly.pdbx_strand_id
1 'polypeptide(L)'
;MKSILPCSCPVPVKLTLLTCMLFISFTAFSQIQPPGYEREMKMREAQKQLTLLDRDSITLVDTVVVFDPTTYEESTTITVTTYSLRDYCKNMLGMNDPDILMDNQQHTIIDPKNYGDLIIRLNPSGKIDTIPQKE
;
A
#
# COMPACT_ATOMS: atom_id res chain seq x y z
N MET A 1 -1.88 74.26 5.75
CA MET A 1 -0.57 73.58 5.71
C MET A 1 0.05 73.57 7.10
N LYS A 2 0.15 72.39 7.74
CA LYS A 2 1.25 71.99 8.65
C LYS A 2 1.04 70.54 9.06
N SER A 3 1.95 69.69 8.59
CA SER A 3 2.08 68.26 8.85
C SER A 3 2.68 68.00 10.23
N ILE A 4 2.16 67.00 10.95
CA ILE A 4 2.80 66.48 12.17
C ILE A 4 3.12 65.00 11.92
N LEU A 5 4.42 64.69 11.87
CA LEU A 5 4.97 63.33 11.76
C LEU A 5 4.74 62.53 13.06
N PRO A 6 4.66 61.19 12.98
CA PRO A 6 4.68 60.33 14.16
C PRO A 6 6.12 60.11 14.67
N CYS A 7 6.33 60.26 15.97
CA CYS A 7 7.54 59.86 16.66
C CYS A 7 7.60 58.33 16.80
N SER A 8 8.54 57.69 16.11
CA SER A 8 8.90 56.29 16.28
C SER A 8 10.00 56.13 17.34
N CYS A 9 9.70 55.46 18.45
CA CYS A 9 10.70 55.06 19.46
C CYS A 9 11.58 53.92 18.94
N PRO A 10 12.92 53.95 19.13
CA PRO A 10 13.81 52.85 18.75
C PRO A 10 13.78 51.74 19.82
N VAL A 11 13.36 50.54 19.43
CA VAL A 11 13.46 49.32 20.25
C VAL A 11 14.94 48.92 20.37
N PRO A 12 15.45 48.53 21.55
CA PRO A 12 16.86 48.23 21.74
C PRO A 12 17.28 46.95 21.00
N VAL A 13 18.13 47.13 19.99
CA VAL A 13 18.78 46.11 19.11
C VAL A 13 19.47 44.96 19.89
N LYS A 14 19.77 45.15 21.17
CA LYS A 14 20.38 44.12 22.03
C LYS A 14 19.41 42.99 22.39
N LEU A 15 18.10 43.25 22.44
CA LEU A 15 17.09 42.23 22.79
C LEU A 15 16.82 41.26 21.62
N THR A 16 16.95 41.74 20.38
CA THR A 16 16.68 40.96 19.17
C THR A 16 17.80 39.98 18.83
N LEU A 17 19.07 40.32 19.14
CA LEU A 17 20.21 39.42 18.93
C LEU A 17 20.20 38.21 19.87
N LEU A 18 19.80 38.42 21.13
CA LEU A 18 19.77 37.38 22.16
C LEU A 18 18.62 36.39 21.92
N THR A 19 17.49 36.88 21.41
CA THR A 19 16.35 36.05 20.98
C THR A 19 16.65 35.27 19.69
N CYS A 20 17.40 35.84 18.75
CA CYS A 20 17.86 35.10 17.56
C CYS A 20 18.83 33.95 17.89
N MET A 21 19.80 34.19 18.78
CA MET A 21 20.71 33.13 19.24
C MET A 21 19.97 31.98 19.96
N LEU A 22 18.95 32.29 20.77
CA LEU A 22 18.12 31.29 21.45
C LEU A 22 17.29 30.44 20.47
N PHE A 23 16.78 31.03 19.39
CA PHE A 23 16.08 30.29 18.33
C PHE A 23 17.02 29.34 17.57
N ILE A 24 18.26 29.74 17.30
CA ILE A 24 19.24 28.88 16.61
C ILE A 24 19.59 27.66 17.48
N SER A 25 19.73 27.83 18.80
CA SER A 25 19.99 26.71 19.72
C SER A 25 18.82 25.72 19.84
N PHE A 26 17.56 26.13 19.63
CA PHE A 26 16.41 25.22 19.64
C PHE A 26 16.31 24.38 18.36
N THR A 27 16.92 24.81 17.25
CA THR A 27 16.96 24.01 16.01
C THR A 27 18.06 22.95 16.01
N ALA A 28 18.98 22.97 16.99
CA ALA A 28 20.10 22.05 17.09
C ALA A 28 19.80 20.81 17.95
N PHE A 29 18.52 20.47 18.17
CA PHE A 29 18.15 19.12 18.62
C PHE A 29 18.25 18.15 17.43
N SER A 30 19.48 17.79 17.05
CA SER A 30 19.70 16.57 16.30
C SER A 30 19.29 15.41 17.20
N GLN A 31 18.06 14.93 17.06
CA GLN A 31 17.63 13.68 17.68
C GLN A 31 18.61 12.59 17.22
N ILE A 32 19.36 12.04 18.17
CA ILE A 32 20.20 10.86 17.94
C ILE A 32 19.23 9.75 17.51
N GLN A 33 19.33 9.34 16.25
CA GLN A 33 18.47 8.29 15.71
C GLN A 33 18.69 7.00 16.51
N PRO A 34 17.63 6.26 16.87
CA PRO A 34 17.76 5.04 17.63
C PRO A 34 18.61 4.01 16.86
N PRO A 35 19.34 3.14 17.56
CA PRO A 35 20.12 2.09 16.91
C PRO A 35 19.20 1.22 16.05
N GLY A 36 19.50 1.12 14.74
CA GLY A 36 18.69 0.38 13.77
C GLY A 36 17.75 1.23 12.91
N TYR A 37 17.62 2.54 13.16
CA TYR A 37 16.78 3.44 12.37
C TYR A 37 17.09 3.40 10.87
N GLU A 38 18.37 3.41 10.48
CA GLU A 38 18.76 3.32 9.07
C GLU A 38 18.32 2.00 8.41
N ARG A 39 18.33 0.90 9.17
CA ARG A 39 17.89 -0.41 8.68
C ARG A 39 16.38 -0.40 8.47
N GLU A 40 15.61 0.13 9.41
CA GLU A 40 14.17 0.26 9.28
C GLU A 40 13.77 1.21 8.14
N MET A 41 14.48 2.34 7.98
CA MET A 41 14.29 3.26 6.87
C MET A 41 14.54 2.58 5.53
N LYS A 42 15.66 1.86 5.38
CA LYS A 42 15.96 1.10 4.15
C LYS A 42 14.93 0.02 3.87
N MET A 43 14.42 -0.67 4.90
CA MET A 43 13.36 -1.66 4.74
C MET A 43 12.03 -1.01 4.29
N ARG A 44 11.67 0.15 4.85
CA ARG A 44 10.48 0.90 4.42
C ARG A 44 10.62 1.48 3.01
N GLU A 45 11.81 1.96 2.65
CA GLU A 45 12.10 2.45 1.31
C GLU A 45 12.01 1.31 0.29
N ALA A 46 12.58 0.14 0.61
CA ALA A 46 12.45 -1.06 -0.23
C ALA A 46 11.00 -1.49 -0.41
N GLN A 47 10.18 -1.45 0.66
CA GLN A 47 8.74 -1.75 0.57
C GLN A 47 7.97 -0.74 -0.30
N LYS A 48 8.38 0.53 -0.33
CA LYS A 48 7.76 1.57 -1.16
C LYS A 48 8.13 1.48 -2.63
N GLN A 49 9.22 0.80 -2.98
CA GLN A 49 9.66 0.62 -4.37
C GLN A 49 8.87 -0.46 -5.11
N LEU A 50 8.17 -1.34 -4.39
CA LEU A 50 7.36 -2.42 -4.98
C LEU A 50 6.03 -1.89 -5.51
N THR A 51 5.54 -2.48 -6.61
CA THR A 51 4.20 -2.19 -7.12
C THR A 51 3.14 -2.71 -6.15
N LEU A 52 1.94 -2.11 -6.13
CA LEU A 52 0.85 -2.57 -5.24
C LEU A 52 0.55 -4.06 -5.46
N LEU A 53 0.63 -4.53 -6.71
CA LEU A 53 0.40 -5.93 -7.07
C LEU A 53 1.44 -6.91 -6.48
N ASP A 54 2.67 -6.45 -6.23
CA ASP A 54 3.71 -7.27 -5.62
C ASP A 54 3.67 -7.21 -4.09
N ARG A 55 3.15 -6.10 -3.54
CA ARG A 55 3.04 -5.89 -2.10
C ARG A 55 1.84 -6.64 -1.51
N ASP A 56 0.73 -6.64 -2.22
CA ASP A 56 -0.51 -7.20 -1.74
C ASP A 56 -0.59 -8.70 -2.08
N SER A 57 -1.29 -9.47 -1.24
CA SER A 57 -1.37 -10.93 -1.37
C SER A 57 -2.81 -11.43 -1.25
N ILE A 58 -3.09 -12.54 -1.92
CA ILE A 58 -4.35 -13.27 -1.85
C ILE A 58 -4.10 -14.62 -1.19
N THR A 59 -4.93 -14.97 -0.22
CA THR A 59 -4.95 -16.28 0.42
C THR A 59 -6.06 -17.13 -0.21
N LEU A 60 -5.67 -18.26 -0.79
CA LEU A 60 -6.57 -19.31 -1.27
C LEU A 60 -6.73 -20.37 -0.18
N VAL A 61 -7.97 -20.79 0.05
CA VAL A 61 -8.32 -21.82 1.04
C VAL A 61 -9.00 -22.95 0.30
N ASP A 62 -8.28 -24.06 0.17
CA ASP A 62 -8.76 -25.28 -0.49
C ASP A 62 -9.15 -26.30 0.57
N THR A 63 -10.40 -26.76 0.51
CA THR A 63 -10.93 -27.78 1.43
C THR A 63 -11.11 -29.08 0.66
N VAL A 64 -10.31 -30.09 0.99
CA VAL A 64 -10.42 -31.44 0.41
C VAL A 64 -11.03 -32.37 1.44
N VAL A 65 -12.16 -32.97 1.09
CA VAL A 65 -12.80 -34.03 1.89
C VAL A 65 -12.38 -35.37 1.30
N VAL A 66 -11.62 -36.15 2.06
CA VAL A 66 -11.18 -37.49 1.68
C VAL A 66 -11.98 -38.48 2.49
N PHE A 67 -12.78 -39.28 1.78
CA PHE A 67 -13.56 -40.39 2.33
C PHE A 67 -12.78 -41.69 2.15
N ASP A 68 -12.51 -42.40 3.25
CA ASP A 68 -11.92 -43.74 3.18
C ASP A 68 -13.05 -44.78 3.07
N PRO A 69 -13.18 -45.50 1.94
CA PRO A 69 -14.25 -46.47 1.75
C PRO A 69 -14.07 -47.75 2.58
N THR A 70 -12.92 -47.96 3.22
CA THR A 70 -12.64 -49.16 4.02
C THR A 70 -12.95 -48.97 5.51
N THR A 71 -12.66 -47.78 6.05
CA THR A 71 -12.94 -47.44 7.46
C THR A 71 -14.24 -46.64 7.63
N TYR A 72 -14.84 -46.16 6.53
CA TYR A 72 -15.99 -45.24 6.54
C TYR A 72 -15.72 -43.93 7.29
N GLU A 73 -14.44 -43.57 7.44
CA GLU A 73 -14.03 -42.34 8.10
C GLU A 73 -13.90 -41.21 7.08
N GLU A 74 -14.34 -40.02 7.49
CA GLU A 74 -14.18 -38.79 6.73
C GLU A 74 -13.03 -37.96 7.32
N SER A 75 -12.06 -37.60 6.48
CA SER A 75 -11.00 -36.67 6.86
C SER A 75 -11.11 -35.41 6.01
N THR A 76 -11.12 -34.26 6.68
CA THR A 76 -11.15 -32.95 6.02
C THR A 76 -9.78 -32.30 6.14
N THR A 77 -9.15 -32.04 5.00
CA THR A 77 -7.87 -31.32 4.95
C THR A 77 -8.11 -29.91 4.41
N ILE A 78 -7.72 -28.91 5.19
CA ILE A 78 -7.79 -27.51 4.79
C ILE A 78 -6.37 -27.06 4.43
N THR A 79 -6.16 -26.68 3.18
CA THR A 79 -4.89 -26.18 2.68
C THR A 79 -5.02 -24.68 2.46
N VAL A 80 -4.13 -23.90 3.08
CA VAL A 80 -4.10 -22.44 2.92
C VAL A 80 -2.83 -22.06 2.19
N THR A 81 -2.99 -21.49 1.00
CA THR A 81 -1.88 -21.08 0.14
C THR A 81 -1.94 -19.58 -0.12
N THR A 82 -0.83 -18.89 0.08
CA THR A 82 -0.74 -17.44 -0.12
C THR A 82 0.01 -17.15 -1.42
N TYR A 83 -0.58 -16.35 -2.29
CA TYR A 83 0.01 -15.88 -3.54
C TYR A 83 0.16 -14.36 -3.52
N SER A 84 1.15 -13.81 -4.22
CA SER A 84 1.14 -12.38 -4.55
C SER A 84 -0.05 -12.08 -5.46
N LEU A 85 -0.57 -10.85 -5.43
CA LEU A 85 -1.68 -10.46 -6.29
C LEU A 85 -1.30 -10.61 -7.77
N ARG A 86 -0.05 -10.25 -8.12
CA ARG A 86 0.51 -10.43 -9.46
C ARG A 86 0.51 -11.90 -9.89
N ASP A 87 0.99 -12.81 -9.03
CA ASP A 87 1.05 -14.24 -9.36
C ASP A 87 -0.34 -14.85 -9.47
N TYR A 88 -1.28 -14.41 -8.63
CA TYR A 88 -2.68 -14.81 -8.75
C TYR A 88 -3.26 -14.41 -10.11
N CYS A 89 -3.07 -13.15 -10.54
CA CYS A 89 -3.52 -12.69 -11.85
C CYS A 89 -2.91 -13.50 -13.00
N LYS A 90 -1.60 -13.78 -12.97
CA LYS A 90 -0.94 -14.53 -14.04
C LYS A 90 -1.31 -16.01 -14.06
N ASN A 91 -1.20 -16.67 -12.92
CA ASN A 91 -1.27 -18.13 -12.86
C ASN A 91 -2.70 -18.64 -12.71
N MET A 92 -3.57 -17.90 -12.00
CA MET A 92 -4.94 -18.33 -11.72
C MET A 92 -5.97 -17.67 -12.64
N LEU A 93 -5.78 -16.41 -13.03
CA LEU A 93 -6.67 -15.71 -13.95
C LEU A 93 -6.17 -15.71 -15.40
N GLY A 94 -4.98 -16.25 -15.68
CA GLY A 94 -4.43 -16.34 -17.03
C GLY A 94 -4.08 -14.98 -17.66
N MET A 95 -3.87 -13.93 -16.85
CA MET A 95 -3.58 -12.60 -17.35
C MET A 95 -2.13 -12.49 -17.80
N ASN A 96 -1.91 -12.09 -19.06
CA ASN A 96 -0.57 -11.85 -19.59
C ASN A 96 0.12 -10.65 -18.91
N ASP A 97 -0.64 -9.57 -18.70
CA ASP A 97 -0.16 -8.34 -18.08
C ASP A 97 -1.09 -7.89 -16.92
N PRO A 98 -0.75 -8.21 -15.66
CA PRO A 98 -1.51 -7.77 -14.50
C PRO A 98 -1.43 -6.25 -14.23
N ASP A 99 -0.42 -5.55 -14.74
CA ASP A 99 -0.20 -4.13 -14.45
C ASP A 99 -1.31 -3.25 -15.02
N ILE A 100 -2.06 -3.74 -16.01
CA ILE A 100 -3.26 -3.08 -16.54
C ILE A 100 -4.28 -2.79 -15.46
N LEU A 101 -4.37 -3.60 -14.39
CA LEU A 101 -5.35 -3.41 -13.32
C LEU A 101 -5.06 -2.19 -12.43
N MET A 102 -3.87 -1.60 -12.54
CA MET A 102 -3.46 -0.43 -11.76
C MET A 102 -4.12 0.86 -12.24
N ASP A 103 -4.75 0.86 -13.43
CA ASP A 103 -5.49 2.01 -13.98
C ASP A 103 -6.88 2.19 -13.33
N ASN A 104 -7.29 1.27 -12.47
CA ASN A 104 -8.62 1.19 -11.83
C ASN A 104 -9.79 1.09 -12.84
N GLN A 105 -9.52 0.74 -14.09
CA GLN A 105 -10.52 0.53 -15.12
C GLN A 105 -11.01 -0.92 -15.13
N GLN A 106 -12.10 -1.14 -15.85
CA GLN A 106 -12.65 -2.47 -16.06
C GLN A 106 -11.94 -3.12 -17.24
N HIS A 107 -11.44 -4.33 -17.04
CA HIS A 107 -10.76 -5.10 -18.07
C HIS A 107 -11.52 -6.39 -18.31
N THR A 108 -11.65 -6.77 -19.58
CA THR A 108 -12.26 -8.06 -19.94
C THR A 108 -11.15 -9.08 -20.14
N ILE A 109 -11.23 -10.18 -19.40
CA ILE A 109 -10.34 -11.33 -19.51
C ILE A 109 -11.18 -12.57 -19.88
N ILE A 110 -10.53 -13.61 -20.38
CA ILE A 110 -11.16 -14.91 -20.60
C ILE A 110 -11.11 -15.68 -19.28
N ASP A 111 -12.27 -16.08 -18.74
CA ASP A 111 -12.33 -16.91 -17.54
C ASP A 111 -11.71 -18.29 -17.80
N PRO A 112 -10.64 -18.71 -17.08
CA PRO A 112 -10.05 -20.02 -17.29
C PRO A 112 -10.96 -21.19 -16.89
N LYS A 113 -12.04 -20.95 -16.13
CA LYS A 113 -12.98 -22.02 -15.73
C LYS A 113 -14.01 -22.31 -16.81
N ASN A 114 -14.60 -21.27 -17.38
CA ASN A 114 -15.75 -21.38 -18.27
C ASN A 114 -15.45 -20.93 -19.71
N TYR A 115 -14.27 -20.36 -19.97
CA TYR A 115 -13.85 -19.78 -21.26
C TYR A 115 -14.76 -18.65 -21.79
N GLY A 116 -15.58 -18.07 -20.91
CA GLY A 116 -16.40 -16.90 -21.23
C GLY A 116 -15.68 -15.59 -20.93
N ASP A 117 -16.23 -14.50 -21.45
CA ASP A 117 -15.75 -13.15 -21.15
C ASP A 117 -16.08 -12.79 -19.68
N LEU A 118 -15.05 -12.42 -18.91
CA LEU A 118 -15.16 -12.03 -17.51
C LEU A 118 -14.63 -10.61 -17.34
N ILE A 119 -15.47 -9.73 -16.80
CA ILE A 119 -15.08 -8.35 -16.52
C ILE A 119 -14.52 -8.30 -15.10
N ILE A 120 -13.29 -7.80 -14.97
CA ILE A 120 -12.59 -7.66 -13.69
C ILE A 120 -12.12 -6.23 -13.46
N ARG A 121 -11.98 -5.87 -12.18
CA ARG A 121 -11.40 -4.58 -11.77
C ARG A 121 -10.70 -4.73 -10.41
N LEU A 122 -9.55 -4.08 -10.25
CA LEU A 122 -8.94 -3.92 -8.93
C LEU A 122 -9.69 -2.84 -8.14
N ASN A 123 -10.18 -3.21 -6.97
CA ASN A 123 -10.88 -2.28 -6.08
C ASN A 123 -9.90 -1.55 -5.15
N PRO A 124 -10.32 -0.41 -4.55
CA PRO A 124 -9.48 0.34 -3.61
C PRO A 124 -9.09 -0.44 -2.36
N SER A 125 -9.78 -1.54 -2.08
CA SER A 125 -9.48 -2.46 -0.95
C SER A 125 -8.42 -3.50 -1.31
N GLY A 126 -7.83 -3.45 -2.51
CA GLY A 126 -6.79 -4.38 -2.98
C GLY A 126 -7.33 -5.75 -3.41
N LYS A 127 -8.63 -5.88 -3.68
CA LYS A 127 -9.26 -7.11 -4.17
C LYS A 127 -9.68 -6.98 -5.63
N ILE A 128 -9.69 -8.10 -6.33
CA ILE A 128 -10.18 -8.19 -7.71
C ILE A 128 -11.68 -8.48 -7.64
N ASP A 129 -12.49 -7.50 -8.05
CA ASP A 129 -13.93 -7.67 -8.17
C ASP A 129 -14.27 -8.21 -9.55
N THR A 130 -15.14 -9.22 -9.62
CA THR A 130 -15.77 -9.69 -10.86
C THR A 130 -17.10 -8.97 -11.06
N ILE A 131 -17.28 -8.37 -12.23
CA ILE A 131 -18.50 -7.66 -12.59
C ILE A 131 -19.33 -8.58 -13.50
N PRO A 132 -20.57 -8.93 -13.12
CA PRO A 132 -21.41 -9.77 -13.97
C PRO A 132 -21.73 -9.03 -15.27
N GLN A 133 -21.70 -9.76 -16.39
CA GLN A 133 -22.22 -9.23 -17.65
C GLN A 133 -23.72 -9.02 -17.51
N LYS A 134 -24.22 -7.86 -17.94
CA LYS A 134 -25.66 -7.66 -18.08
C LYS A 134 -26.11 -8.47 -19.29
N GLU A 135 -26.89 -9.52 -19.05
CA GLU A 135 -27.68 -10.22 -20.08
C GLU A 135 -28.75 -9.29 -20.68
#